data_AF-A0A537X6H4-F1
#
_entry.id   AF-A0A537X6H4-F1
#
_cell.length_a   1.000
_cell.length_b   1.000
_cell.length_c   1.000
_cell.angle_alpha   90.00
_cell.angle_beta   90.00
_cell.angle_gamma   90.00
#
_symmetry.space_group_name_H-M   'P 1'
#
loop_
_entity.id
_entity.type
_entity.pdbx_description
1 polymer ?
#
loop_
_entity_poly.entity_id
_entity_poly.type
_entity_poly.pdbx_seq_one_letter_code
_entity_poly.pdbx_strand_id
1 'polypeptide(L)'
;MNTFTGTGKLVRLILRRDRLLMPLWILFIGVVPISVASSFAALYPTAAAREQFAGISGPNATFVALYGRLYGSSLGDLVTWRCGFVPVVVGLISLLTVIRHTRVEEESGRRELIGSTVVGRNAGLAAALLATFGANLVLACLIALGLMGQHLPVAGSLALGLEFAAAGWAFAAIGGVAAQLTDGAGPARGIGISVLGAAYLLRVGGDLSGFSSGALRGASGQSGGAFSWLSWLSPIGWVQR
;
A
#
# COMPACT_ATOMS: atom_id res chain seq x y z
N MET A 1 -15.44 14.36 -29.84
CA MET A 1 -14.38 14.74 -28.87
C MET A 1 -14.03 13.52 -28.03
N ASN A 2 -12.74 13.23 -27.80
CA ASN A 2 -12.32 12.08 -27.01
C ASN A 2 -12.72 12.28 -25.53
N THR A 3 -13.20 11.23 -24.85
CA THR A 3 -13.62 11.26 -23.44
C THR A 3 -12.48 11.57 -22.46
N PHE A 4 -11.22 11.46 -22.91
CA PHE A 4 -10.00 11.78 -22.16
C PHE A 4 -9.36 13.13 -22.53
N THR A 5 -10.04 13.95 -23.33
CA THR A 5 -9.53 15.28 -23.70
C THR A 5 -9.28 16.11 -22.43
N GLY A 6 -8.10 16.70 -22.28
CA GLY A 6 -7.75 17.56 -21.14
C GLY A 6 -7.10 16.87 -19.93
N THR A 7 -6.98 15.53 -19.92
CA THR A 7 -6.38 14.79 -18.79
C THR A 7 -5.00 15.29 -18.38
N GLY A 8 -4.10 15.54 -19.33
CA GLY A 8 -2.75 16.03 -19.00
C GLY A 8 -2.73 17.40 -18.30
N LYS A 9 -3.66 18.30 -18.65
CA LYS A 9 -3.81 19.60 -17.98
C LYS A 9 -4.34 19.42 -16.56
N LEU A 10 -5.27 18.50 -16.35
CA LEU A 10 -5.81 18.16 -15.04
C LEU A 10 -4.77 17.47 -14.14
N VAL A 11 -3.95 16.56 -14.67
CA VAL A 11 -2.82 15.97 -13.93
C VAL A 11 -1.89 17.08 -13.45
N ARG A 12 -1.50 17.99 -14.34
CA ARG A 12 -0.66 19.15 -13.97
C ARG A 12 -1.33 20.02 -12.88
N LEU A 13 -2.64 20.21 -12.95
CA LEU A 13 -3.39 20.97 -11.94
C LEU A 13 -3.36 20.25 -10.58
N ILE A 14 -3.61 18.94 -10.54
CA ILE A 14 -3.55 18.11 -9.33
C ILE A 14 -2.16 18.20 -8.71
N LEU A 15 -1.09 17.99 -9.50
CA LEU A 15 0.29 18.08 -9.01
C LEU A 15 0.64 19.45 -8.46
N ARG A 16 0.15 20.53 -9.08
CA ARG A 16 0.36 21.90 -8.57
C ARG A 16 -0.37 22.14 -7.25
N ARG A 17 -1.58 21.62 -7.11
CA ARG A 17 -2.39 21.79 -5.89
C ARG A 17 -1.86 20.96 -4.73
N ASP A 18 -1.34 19.78 -5.03
CA ASP A 18 -0.81 18.86 -4.03
C ASP A 18 0.72 18.93 -3.90
N ARG A 19 1.35 20.01 -4.38
CA ARG A 19 2.81 20.23 -4.34
C ARG A 19 3.45 20.14 -2.95
N LEU A 20 2.65 20.27 -1.88
CA LEU A 20 3.10 20.08 -0.50
C LEU A 20 2.67 18.73 0.04
N LEU A 21 1.37 18.44 0.00
CA LEU A 21 0.81 17.25 0.61
C LEU A 21 1.33 15.96 -0.04
N MET A 22 1.46 15.92 -1.36
CA MET A 22 1.89 14.72 -2.08
C MET A 22 3.35 14.36 -1.81
N PRO A 23 4.32 15.29 -1.97
CA PRO A 23 5.71 15.02 -1.56
C PRO A 23 5.83 14.70 -0.07
N LEU A 24 5.05 15.36 0.80
CA LEU A 24 5.12 15.14 2.24
C LEU A 24 4.79 13.69 2.62
N TRP A 25 3.69 13.12 2.13
CA TRP A 25 3.36 11.73 2.47
C TRP A 25 4.30 10.73 1.78
N ILE A 26 4.76 11.02 0.56
CA ILE A 26 5.76 10.18 -0.14
C ILE A 26 7.03 10.10 0.69
N LEU A 27 7.56 11.25 1.15
CA LEU A 27 8.78 11.30 1.95
C LEU A 27 8.56 10.65 3.32
N PHE A 28 7.47 10.98 4.00
CA PHE A 28 7.17 10.44 5.32
C PHE A 28 7.08 8.91 5.31
N ILE A 29 6.35 8.34 4.35
CA ILE A 29 6.21 6.88 4.22
C ILE A 29 7.50 6.24 3.68
N GLY A 30 8.15 6.86 2.70
CA GLY A 30 9.35 6.31 2.07
C GLY A 30 10.54 6.21 3.01
N VAL A 31 10.63 7.09 4.02
CA VAL A 31 11.66 7.02 5.06
C VAL A 31 11.44 5.86 6.02
N VAL A 32 10.21 5.35 6.19
CA VAL A 32 9.92 4.30 7.19
C VAL A 32 10.75 3.02 6.96
N PRO A 33 10.76 2.36 5.79
CA PRO A 33 11.57 1.16 5.58
C PRO A 33 13.08 1.44 5.74
N ILE A 34 13.53 2.63 5.33
CA ILE A 34 14.92 3.08 5.46
C ILE A 34 15.31 3.19 6.94
N SER A 35 14.47 3.83 7.76
CA SER A 35 14.69 3.93 9.21
C SER A 35 14.60 2.58 9.93
N VAL A 36 13.72 1.69 9.48
CA VAL A 36 13.61 0.33 10.01
C VAL A 36 14.88 -0.46 9.71
N ALA A 37 15.39 -0.41 8.48
CA ALA A 37 16.63 -1.08 8.08
C ALA A 37 17.83 -0.60 8.91
N SER A 38 18.00 0.71 9.09
CA SER A 38 19.09 1.25 9.90
C SER A 38 18.98 0.84 11.36
N SER A 39 17.74 0.83 11.90
CA SER A 39 17.50 0.45 13.30
C SER A 39 17.78 -1.03 13.55
N PHE A 40 17.34 -1.92 12.66
CA PHE A 40 17.61 -3.35 12.78
C PHE A 40 19.10 -3.68 12.60
N ALA A 41 19.79 -2.99 11.68
CA ALA A 41 21.24 -3.16 11.51
C ALA A 41 22.02 -2.76 12.78
N ALA A 42 21.60 -1.69 13.46
CA ALA A 42 22.22 -1.21 14.69
C ALA A 42 21.90 -2.09 15.92
N LEU A 43 20.62 -2.47 16.09
CA LEU A 43 20.16 -3.24 17.25
C LEU A 43 20.51 -4.73 17.17
N TYR A 44 20.55 -5.29 15.96
CA TYR A 44 20.79 -6.71 15.70
C TYR A 44 21.86 -6.91 14.63
N PRO A 45 23.14 -6.54 14.93
CA PRO A 45 24.20 -6.54 13.93
C PRO A 45 24.59 -7.96 13.47
N THR A 46 24.50 -8.96 14.36
CA THR A 46 24.88 -10.35 14.05
C THR A 46 23.70 -11.17 13.53
N ALA A 47 24.00 -12.18 12.70
CA ALA A 47 22.99 -13.11 12.20
C ALA A 47 22.28 -13.86 13.34
N ALA A 48 23.03 -14.30 14.36
CA ALA A 48 22.49 -14.97 15.53
C ALA A 48 21.51 -14.08 16.33
N ALA A 49 21.79 -12.78 16.48
CA ALA A 49 20.88 -11.85 17.16
C ALA A 49 19.57 -11.66 16.38
N ARG A 50 19.65 -11.58 15.04
CA ARG A 50 18.46 -11.51 14.18
C ARG A 50 17.64 -12.79 14.18
N GLU A 51 18.30 -13.94 14.20
CA GLU A 51 17.64 -15.24 14.31
C GLU A 51 16.94 -15.41 15.66
N GLN A 52 17.58 -15.03 16.76
CA GLN A 52 16.94 -15.02 18.08
C GLN A 52 15.73 -14.10 18.12
N PHE A 53 15.85 -12.88 17.56
CA PHE A 53 14.73 -11.95 17.46
C PHE A 53 13.57 -12.54 16.63
N ALA A 54 13.88 -13.17 15.50
CA ALA A 54 12.89 -13.83 14.64
C ALA A 54 12.19 -14.99 15.35
N GLY A 55 12.95 -15.80 16.11
CA GLY A 55 12.41 -16.92 16.89
C GLY A 55 11.44 -16.49 18.00
N ILE A 56 11.66 -15.32 18.60
CA ILE A 56 10.76 -14.76 19.63
C ILE A 56 9.55 -14.06 19.00
N SER A 57 9.76 -13.35 17.89
CA SER A 57 8.73 -12.49 17.29
C SER A 57 7.79 -13.23 16.33
N GLY A 58 8.32 -14.18 15.56
CA GLY A 58 7.57 -14.96 14.58
C GLY A 58 6.33 -15.70 15.13
N PRO A 59 6.39 -16.38 16.29
CA PRO A 59 5.24 -17.08 16.85
C PRO A 59 4.22 -16.16 17.56
N ASN A 60 4.45 -14.84 17.61
CA ASN A 60 3.53 -13.92 18.27
C ASN A 60 2.32 -13.59 17.37
N ALA A 61 1.13 -14.07 17.74
CA ALA A 61 -0.10 -13.86 16.97
C ALA A 61 -0.44 -12.38 16.75
N THR A 62 -0.15 -11.50 17.71
CA THR A 62 -0.37 -10.05 17.57
C THR A 62 0.54 -9.45 16.51
N PHE A 63 1.81 -9.86 16.48
CA PHE A 63 2.71 -9.42 15.42
C PHE A 63 2.33 -10.00 14.07
N VAL A 64 1.89 -11.25 13.99
CA VAL A 64 1.40 -11.81 12.72
C VAL A 64 0.16 -11.08 12.24
N ALA A 65 -0.75 -10.70 13.12
CA ALA A 65 -1.91 -9.89 12.76
C ALA A 65 -1.48 -8.52 12.20
N LEU A 66 -0.50 -7.85 12.81
CA LEU A 66 -0.10 -6.48 12.45
C LEU A 66 0.82 -6.42 11.23
N TYR A 67 1.80 -7.32 11.16
CA TYR A 67 2.93 -7.27 10.24
C TYR A 67 2.91 -8.41 9.21
N GLY A 68 2.07 -9.42 9.42
CA GLY A 68 2.09 -10.65 8.66
C GLY A 68 3.13 -11.64 9.15
N ARG A 69 3.25 -12.75 8.42
CA ARG A 69 4.16 -13.84 8.78
C ARG A 69 5.61 -13.44 8.53
N LEU A 70 6.48 -13.80 9.47
CA LEU A 70 7.91 -13.65 9.32
C LEU A 70 8.47 -14.90 8.60
N TYR A 71 9.11 -14.70 7.44
CA TYR A 71 9.58 -15.80 6.58
C TYR A 71 11.08 -16.11 6.71
N GLY A 72 11.85 -15.26 7.38
CA GLY A 72 13.28 -15.43 7.54
C GLY A 72 13.88 -14.48 8.58
N SER A 73 15.19 -14.52 8.75
CA SER A 73 15.95 -13.74 9.73
C SER A 73 17.00 -12.83 9.10
N SER A 74 17.03 -12.71 7.76
CA SER A 74 17.90 -11.73 7.13
C SER A 74 17.44 -10.31 7.48
N LEU A 75 18.34 -9.34 7.34
CA LEU A 75 17.98 -7.93 7.58
C LEU A 75 16.82 -7.50 6.68
N GLY A 76 16.80 -7.94 5.42
CA GLY A 76 15.72 -7.67 4.48
C GLY A 76 14.38 -8.29 4.89
N ASP A 77 14.40 -9.52 5.43
CA ASP A 77 13.18 -10.19 5.91
C ASP A 77 12.57 -9.44 7.09
N LEU A 78 13.40 -9.02 8.05
CA LEU A 78 12.95 -8.27 9.22
C LEU A 78 12.41 -6.89 8.87
N VAL A 79 13.03 -6.20 7.90
CA VAL A 79 12.56 -4.91 7.39
C VAL A 79 11.21 -5.06 6.71
N THR A 80 11.10 -6.00 5.78
CA THR A 80 9.87 -6.28 5.03
C THR A 80 8.73 -6.62 5.99
N TRP A 81 8.98 -7.56 6.91
CA TRP A 81 8.02 -7.95 7.94
C TRP A 81 7.60 -6.75 8.79
N ARG A 82 8.53 -6.01 9.37
CA ARG A 82 8.19 -4.86 10.24
C ARG A 82 7.38 -3.79 9.51
N CYS A 83 7.55 -3.68 8.20
CA CYS A 83 6.82 -2.78 7.34
C CYS A 83 5.48 -3.33 6.83
N GLY A 84 5.05 -4.53 7.22
CA GLY A 84 3.85 -5.19 6.71
C GLY A 84 2.52 -4.44 6.96
N PHE A 85 2.46 -3.46 7.85
CA PHE A 85 1.27 -2.61 7.98
C PHE A 85 1.26 -1.40 7.02
N VAL A 86 2.43 -1.01 6.50
CA VAL A 86 2.59 0.20 5.69
C VAL A 86 1.81 0.15 4.37
N PRO A 87 1.69 -0.99 3.64
CA PRO A 87 0.83 -1.08 2.46
C PRO A 87 -0.64 -0.71 2.72
N VAL A 88 -1.16 -0.96 3.93
CA VAL A 88 -2.52 -0.56 4.34
C VAL A 88 -2.64 0.97 4.37
N VAL A 89 -1.63 1.64 4.95
CA VAL A 89 -1.56 3.10 5.04
C VAL A 89 -1.42 3.72 3.65
N VAL A 90 -0.56 3.17 2.79
CA VAL A 90 -0.38 3.60 1.40
C VAL A 90 -1.67 3.42 0.60
N GLY A 91 -2.37 2.29 0.79
CA GLY A 91 -3.67 2.03 0.19
C GLY A 91 -4.71 3.06 0.63
N LEU A 92 -4.81 3.34 1.93
CA LEU A 92 -5.73 4.36 2.48
C LEU A 92 -5.48 5.74 1.88
N ILE A 93 -4.22 6.21 1.88
CA ILE A 93 -3.87 7.54 1.36
C ILE A 93 -4.16 7.62 -0.14
N SER A 94 -3.85 6.56 -0.90
CA SER A 94 -4.11 6.48 -2.33
C SER A 94 -5.61 6.55 -2.65
N LEU A 95 -6.42 5.80 -1.91
CA LEU A 95 -7.87 5.82 -1.99
C LEU A 95 -8.45 7.20 -1.69
N LEU A 96 -8.03 7.81 -0.58
CA LEU A 96 -8.51 9.14 -0.17
C LEU A 96 -8.07 10.23 -1.16
N THR A 97 -6.88 10.09 -1.76
CA THR A 97 -6.37 11.01 -2.79
C THR A 97 -7.24 10.98 -4.04
N VAL A 98 -7.62 9.79 -4.52
CA VAL A 98 -8.52 9.67 -5.68
C VAL A 98 -9.88 10.26 -5.39
N ILE A 99 -10.47 9.98 -4.22
CA ILE A 99 -11.77 10.55 -3.83
C ILE A 99 -11.69 12.08 -3.68
N ARG A 100 -10.59 12.60 -3.13
CA ARG A 100 -10.35 14.04 -2.99
C ARG A 100 -10.28 14.75 -4.34
N HIS A 101 -9.67 14.17 -5.36
CA HIS A 101 -9.58 14.78 -6.69
C HIS A 101 -10.73 14.39 -7.63
N THR A 102 -11.77 13.73 -7.10
CA THR A 102 -12.99 13.40 -7.84
C THR A 102 -14.22 13.97 -7.11
N ARG A 103 -14.79 13.24 -6.15
CA ARG A 103 -16.05 13.63 -5.49
C ARG A 103 -15.98 14.90 -4.66
N VAL A 104 -14.87 15.15 -3.98
CA VAL A 104 -14.72 16.41 -3.23
C VAL A 104 -14.65 17.61 -4.17
N GLU A 105 -14.05 17.45 -5.35
CA GLU A 105 -14.04 18.51 -6.36
C GLU A 105 -15.42 18.77 -6.96
N GLU A 106 -16.24 17.73 -7.12
CA GLU A 106 -17.64 17.85 -7.51
C GLU A 106 -18.49 18.59 -6.49
N GLU A 107 -18.44 18.17 -5.22
CA GLU A 107 -19.19 18.81 -4.14
C GLU A 107 -18.81 20.28 -3.98
N SER A 108 -17.58 20.65 -4.33
CA SER A 108 -17.13 22.06 -4.30
C SER A 108 -17.53 22.89 -5.53
N GLY A 109 -18.32 22.35 -6.45
CA GLY A 109 -18.76 23.02 -7.70
C GLY A 109 -17.65 23.21 -8.74
N ARG A 110 -16.39 22.84 -8.43
CA ARG A 110 -15.25 23.01 -9.34
C ARG A 110 -15.34 22.13 -10.59
N ARG A 111 -15.98 20.96 -10.49
CA ARG A 111 -16.14 20.09 -11.66
C ARG A 111 -17.05 20.72 -12.73
N GLU A 112 -18.05 21.50 -12.33
CA GLU A 112 -18.94 22.20 -13.27
C GLU A 112 -18.19 23.32 -14.02
N LEU A 113 -17.35 24.07 -13.31
CA LEU A 113 -16.47 25.09 -13.92
C LEU A 113 -15.43 24.50 -14.87
N ILE A 114 -14.92 23.30 -14.58
CA ILE A 114 -14.01 22.58 -15.47
C ILE A 114 -14.76 21.98 -16.67
N GLY A 115 -15.99 21.51 -16.44
CA GLY A 115 -16.87 20.94 -17.48
C GLY A 115 -17.33 21.94 -18.54
N SER A 116 -17.34 23.24 -18.23
CA SER A 116 -17.58 24.30 -19.22
C SER A 116 -16.38 24.55 -20.16
N THR A 117 -15.24 23.91 -19.89
CA THR A 117 -14.05 23.96 -20.75
C THR A 117 -13.93 22.71 -21.63
N VAL A 118 -12.93 22.64 -22.50
CA VAL A 118 -12.69 21.51 -23.43
C VAL A 118 -12.11 20.30 -22.67
N VAL A 119 -12.91 19.70 -21.78
CA VAL A 119 -12.53 18.56 -20.93
C VAL A 119 -13.55 17.43 -21.12
N GLY A 120 -13.04 16.22 -21.37
CA GLY A 120 -13.88 15.04 -21.53
C GLY A 120 -14.41 14.49 -20.20
N ARG A 121 -15.55 13.80 -20.24
CA ARG A 121 -16.24 13.25 -19.05
C ARG A 121 -15.35 12.38 -18.14
N ASN A 122 -14.43 11.62 -18.74
CA ASN A 122 -13.56 10.68 -18.02
C ASN A 122 -12.21 11.32 -17.63
N ALA A 123 -11.92 12.54 -18.10
CA ALA A 123 -10.62 13.15 -17.94
C ALA A 123 -10.27 13.43 -16.47
N GLY A 124 -11.25 13.78 -15.63
CA GLY A 124 -11.07 14.02 -14.19
C GLY A 124 -10.65 12.76 -13.43
N LEU A 125 -11.40 11.66 -13.59
CA LEU A 125 -11.07 10.37 -12.97
C LEU A 125 -9.70 9.86 -13.45
N ALA A 126 -9.44 9.92 -14.76
CA ALA A 126 -8.17 9.51 -15.33
C ALA A 126 -7.01 10.35 -14.77
N ALA A 127 -7.19 11.67 -14.60
CA ALA A 127 -6.17 12.54 -14.03
C ALA A 127 -5.87 12.21 -12.55
N ALA A 128 -6.91 11.96 -11.75
CA ALA A 128 -6.76 11.55 -10.36
C ALA A 128 -5.99 10.22 -10.25
N LEU A 129 -6.38 9.21 -11.03
CA LEU A 129 -5.71 7.91 -11.04
C LEU A 129 -4.25 8.02 -11.50
N LEU A 130 -3.97 8.74 -12.60
CA LEU A 130 -2.60 8.91 -13.10
C LEU A 130 -1.71 9.64 -12.10
N ALA A 131 -2.21 10.68 -11.44
CA ALA A 131 -1.45 11.39 -10.41
C ALA A 131 -1.16 10.49 -9.21
N THR A 132 -2.14 9.74 -8.72
CA THR A 132 -1.97 8.80 -7.60
C THR A 132 -1.07 7.61 -7.96
N PHE A 133 -1.16 7.07 -9.17
CA PHE A 133 -0.29 5.99 -9.64
C PHE A 133 1.17 6.46 -9.75
N GLY A 134 1.38 7.64 -10.33
CA GLY A 134 2.70 8.27 -10.40
C GLY A 134 3.30 8.53 -9.02
N ALA A 135 2.50 9.03 -8.07
CA ALA A 135 2.95 9.25 -6.69
C ALA A 135 3.42 7.96 -6.00
N ASN A 136 2.65 6.87 -6.16
CA ASN A 136 3.02 5.54 -5.64
C ASN A 136 4.27 4.97 -6.31
N LEU A 137 4.47 5.23 -7.60
CA LEU A 137 5.70 4.83 -8.29
C LEU A 137 6.92 5.60 -7.79
N VAL A 138 6.78 6.91 -7.52
CA VAL A 138 7.85 7.70 -6.89
C VAL A 138 8.16 7.18 -5.49
N LEU A 139 7.15 6.83 -4.70
CA LEU A 139 7.34 6.19 -3.40
C LEU A 139 8.12 4.87 -3.53
N ALA A 140 7.75 4.00 -4.48
CA ALA A 140 8.45 2.75 -4.75
C ALA A 140 9.93 2.97 -5.08
N CYS A 141 10.22 3.92 -5.97
CA CYS A 141 11.59 4.27 -6.32
C CYS A 141 12.37 4.81 -5.11
N LEU A 142 11.76 5.65 -4.28
CA LEU A 142 12.39 6.20 -3.08
C LEU A 142 12.75 5.09 -2.08
N ILE A 143 11.84 4.15 -1.84
CA ILE A 143 12.09 2.99 -0.96
C ILE A 143 13.20 2.12 -1.53
N ALA A 144 13.12 1.77 -2.82
CA ALA A 144 14.08 0.91 -3.47
C ALA A 144 15.50 1.52 -3.44
N LEU A 145 15.64 2.78 -3.83
CA LEU A 145 16.94 3.49 -3.80
C LEU A 145 17.45 3.67 -2.37
N GLY A 146 16.56 3.98 -1.41
CA GLY A 146 16.93 4.14 -0.01
C GLY A 146 17.48 2.86 0.62
N LEU A 147 16.89 1.71 0.32
CA LEU A 147 17.36 0.42 0.81
C LEU A 147 18.62 -0.06 0.09
N MET A 148 18.74 0.17 -1.22
CA MET A 148 19.99 -0.07 -1.96
C MET A 148 21.14 0.77 -1.39
N GLY A 149 20.86 2.02 -0.99
CA GLY A 149 21.81 2.89 -0.30
C GLY A 149 22.28 2.37 1.07
N GLN A 150 21.54 1.42 1.66
CA GLN A 150 21.95 0.69 2.88
C GLN A 150 22.55 -0.68 2.59
N HIS A 151 22.96 -0.94 1.35
CA HIS A 151 23.56 -2.20 0.91
C HIS A 151 22.63 -3.42 1.02
N LEU A 152 21.30 -3.23 1.02
CA LEU A 152 20.36 -4.34 0.88
C LEU A 152 20.32 -4.82 -0.59
N PRO A 153 19.95 -6.10 -0.83
CA PRO A 153 19.85 -6.64 -2.17
C PRO A 153 18.90 -5.83 -3.08
N VAL A 154 19.32 -5.60 -4.32
CA VAL A 154 18.56 -4.84 -5.33
C VAL A 154 17.17 -5.44 -5.56
N ALA A 155 17.10 -6.76 -5.72
CA ALA A 155 15.85 -7.46 -5.98
C ALA A 155 14.83 -7.27 -4.84
N GLY A 156 15.25 -7.45 -3.59
CA GLY A 156 14.38 -7.25 -2.41
C GLY A 156 13.97 -5.80 -2.21
N SER A 157 14.88 -4.86 -2.50
CA SER A 157 14.60 -3.42 -2.42
C SER A 157 13.54 -2.98 -3.44
N LEU A 158 13.64 -3.50 -4.67
CA LEU A 158 12.63 -3.27 -5.71
C LEU A 158 11.30 -3.94 -5.35
N ALA A 159 11.34 -5.19 -4.85
CA ALA A 159 10.14 -5.93 -4.47
C ALA A 159 9.35 -5.18 -3.39
N LEU A 160 9.98 -4.70 -2.33
CA LEU A 160 9.32 -3.94 -1.26
C LEU A 160 8.74 -2.60 -1.77
N GLY A 161 9.48 -1.90 -2.64
CA GLY A 161 8.96 -0.66 -3.25
C GLY A 161 7.71 -0.93 -4.10
N LEU A 162 7.75 -1.96 -4.95
CA LEU A 162 6.64 -2.36 -5.80
C LEU A 162 5.47 -2.92 -4.99
N GLU A 163 5.73 -3.57 -3.86
CA GLU A 163 4.70 -3.99 -2.91
C GLU A 163 3.83 -2.79 -2.49
N PHE A 164 4.48 -1.70 -2.08
CA PHE A 164 3.73 -0.52 -1.62
C PHE A 164 3.00 0.15 -2.79
N ALA A 165 3.62 0.21 -3.97
CA ALA A 165 2.97 0.76 -5.15
C ALA A 165 1.73 -0.03 -5.57
N ALA A 166 1.82 -1.37 -5.61
CA ALA A 166 0.70 -2.23 -6.00
C ALA A 166 -0.47 -2.11 -5.01
N ALA A 167 -0.21 -2.05 -3.71
CA ALA A 167 -1.24 -1.77 -2.72
C ALA A 167 -1.88 -0.38 -2.94
N GLY A 168 -1.06 0.65 -3.16
CA GLY A 168 -1.54 2.00 -3.48
C GLY A 168 -2.40 2.04 -4.74
N TRP A 169 -2.00 1.34 -5.80
CA TRP A 169 -2.73 1.28 -7.06
C TRP A 169 -4.07 0.54 -6.92
N ALA A 170 -4.09 -0.59 -6.21
CA ALA A 170 -5.32 -1.34 -5.96
C ALA A 170 -6.36 -0.47 -5.23
N PHE A 171 -5.97 0.21 -4.15
CA PHE A 171 -6.89 1.03 -3.38
C PHE A 171 -7.21 2.38 -4.03
N ALA A 172 -6.33 2.93 -4.87
CA ALA A 172 -6.67 4.04 -5.77
C ALA A 172 -7.76 3.64 -6.77
N ALA A 173 -7.67 2.45 -7.38
CA ALA A 173 -8.68 1.94 -8.29
C ALA A 173 -10.03 1.73 -7.57
N ILE A 174 -10.01 1.13 -6.37
CA ILE A 174 -11.20 0.97 -5.52
C ILE A 174 -11.80 2.33 -5.17
N GLY A 175 -10.99 3.32 -4.80
CA GLY A 175 -11.43 4.70 -4.57
C GLY A 175 -12.05 5.33 -5.80
N GLY A 176 -11.51 5.06 -6.99
CA GLY A 176 -12.07 5.49 -8.27
C GLY A 176 -13.45 4.87 -8.55
N VAL A 177 -13.60 3.56 -8.32
CA VAL A 177 -14.89 2.85 -8.45
C VAL A 177 -15.90 3.38 -7.44
N ALA A 178 -15.52 3.49 -6.17
CA ALA A 178 -16.38 4.04 -5.12
C ALA A 178 -16.83 5.46 -5.47
N ALA A 179 -15.93 6.30 -5.98
CA ALA A 179 -16.30 7.61 -6.48
C ALA A 179 -17.32 7.52 -7.62
N GLN A 180 -17.20 6.61 -8.59
CA GLN A 180 -18.22 6.51 -9.65
C GLN A 180 -19.60 6.01 -9.15
N LEU A 181 -19.66 5.22 -8.07
CA LEU A 181 -20.89 4.62 -7.56
C LEU A 181 -21.71 5.50 -6.62
N THR A 182 -21.14 6.60 -6.12
CA THR A 182 -21.78 7.43 -5.08
C THR A 182 -21.85 8.89 -5.49
N ASP A 183 -22.89 9.63 -5.10
CA ASP A 183 -23.00 11.06 -5.43
C ASP A 183 -22.23 12.01 -4.49
N GLY A 184 -21.56 11.48 -3.47
CA GLY A 184 -20.82 12.30 -2.49
C GLY A 184 -19.52 11.66 -2.01
N ALA A 185 -18.62 12.50 -1.49
CA ALA A 185 -17.31 12.08 -0.99
C ALA A 185 -17.41 11.28 0.31
N GLY A 186 -18.39 11.57 1.16
CA GLY A 186 -18.66 10.84 2.40
C GLY A 186 -18.93 9.34 2.15
N PRO A 187 -19.99 9.01 1.39
CA PRO A 187 -20.29 7.62 1.00
C PRO A 187 -19.13 6.93 0.26
N ALA A 188 -18.45 7.63 -0.66
CA ALA A 188 -17.29 7.08 -1.36
C ALA A 188 -16.18 6.63 -0.40
N ARG A 189 -15.87 7.47 0.62
CA ARG A 189 -14.90 7.13 1.66
C ARG A 189 -15.37 5.95 2.51
N GLY A 190 -16.64 5.92 2.88
CA GLY A 190 -17.24 4.82 3.65
C GLY A 190 -17.08 3.48 2.95
N ILE A 191 -17.42 3.40 1.66
CA ILE A 191 -17.22 2.18 0.84
C ILE A 191 -15.73 1.83 0.78
N GLY A 192 -14.89 2.78 0.42
CA GLY A 192 -13.47 2.54 0.24
C GLY A 192 -12.75 2.05 1.49
N ILE A 193 -13.02 2.68 2.64
CA ILE A 193 -12.45 2.30 3.94
C ILE A 193 -12.99 0.94 4.40
N SER A 194 -14.27 0.64 4.15
CA SER A 194 -14.84 -0.67 4.46
C SER A 194 -14.17 -1.79 3.67
N VAL A 195 -13.91 -1.56 2.38
CA VAL A 195 -13.20 -2.52 1.52
C VAL A 195 -11.75 -2.72 1.99
N LEU A 196 -11.05 -1.63 2.36
CA LEU A 196 -9.70 -1.72 2.95
C LEU A 196 -9.69 -2.51 4.26
N GLY A 197 -10.63 -2.23 5.16
CA GLY A 197 -10.76 -2.96 6.43
C GLY A 197 -11.05 -4.45 6.21
N ALA A 198 -11.99 -4.78 5.32
CA ALA A 198 -12.30 -6.16 4.97
C ALA A 198 -11.09 -6.88 4.37
N ALA A 199 -10.37 -6.24 3.44
CA ALA A 199 -9.16 -6.80 2.85
C ALA A 199 -8.09 -7.06 3.92
N TYR A 200 -7.91 -6.15 4.88
CA TYR A 200 -6.96 -6.35 5.97
C TYR A 200 -7.38 -7.50 6.91
N LEU A 201 -8.67 -7.59 7.26
CA LEU A 201 -9.18 -8.68 8.10
C LEU A 201 -9.06 -10.06 7.41
N LEU A 202 -9.31 -10.13 6.10
CA LEU A 202 -9.12 -11.35 5.32
C LEU A 202 -7.66 -11.80 5.29
N ARG A 203 -6.73 -10.84 5.16
CA ARG A 203 -5.28 -11.07 5.25
C ARG A 203 -4.90 -11.61 6.64
N VAL A 204 -5.37 -10.97 7.71
CA VAL A 204 -5.15 -11.42 9.10
C VAL A 204 -5.70 -12.82 9.34
N GLY A 205 -6.93 -13.10 8.91
CA GLY A 205 -7.53 -14.43 9.03
C GLY A 205 -6.76 -15.51 8.27
N GLY A 206 -6.27 -15.19 7.07
CA GLY A 206 -5.41 -16.08 6.29
C GLY A 206 -4.11 -16.41 7.02
N ASP A 207 -3.42 -15.40 7.55
CA ASP A 207 -2.14 -15.57 8.23
C ASP A 207 -2.26 -16.30 9.58
N LEU A 208 -3.31 -15.99 10.35
CA LEU A 208 -3.56 -16.63 11.64
C LEU A 208 -4.09 -18.06 11.52
N SER A 209 -4.68 -18.45 10.38
CA SER A 209 -5.13 -19.83 10.16
C SER A 209 -4.01 -20.87 10.20
N GLY A 210 -2.75 -20.43 10.03
CA GLY A 210 -1.57 -21.27 10.22
C GLY A 210 -1.24 -21.59 11.69
N PHE A 211 -1.83 -20.87 12.66
CA PHE A 211 -1.64 -21.12 14.11
C PHE A 211 -2.66 -22.09 14.71
N SER A 212 -3.89 -22.12 14.19
CA SER A 212 -5.00 -22.91 14.76
C SER A 212 -4.98 -24.38 14.34
N SER A 213 -4.27 -24.70 13.26
CA SER A 213 -3.95 -26.07 12.89
C SER A 213 -2.65 -26.42 13.60
N GLY A 214 -2.68 -27.32 14.59
CA GLY A 214 -1.56 -27.66 15.49
C GLY A 214 -0.30 -28.28 14.84
N ALA A 215 0.17 -27.75 13.71
CA ALA A 215 1.42 -28.11 13.07
C ALA A 215 2.61 -27.37 13.73
N LEU A 216 2.80 -27.62 15.03
CA LEU A 216 4.16 -27.67 15.59
C LEU A 216 4.77 -29.01 15.15
N ARG A 217 5.15 -29.15 13.88
CA ARG A 217 6.00 -30.25 13.41
C ARG A 217 6.51 -29.99 12.00
N GLY A 218 7.83 -29.83 11.92
CA GLY A 218 8.61 -30.24 10.78
C GLY A 218 8.81 -29.18 9.71
N ALA A 219 10.09 -28.92 9.43
CA ALA A 219 10.56 -28.42 8.16
C ALA A 219 9.90 -29.18 6.99
N SER A 220 9.76 -28.48 5.86
CA SER A 220 9.20 -28.92 4.56
C SER A 220 7.66 -28.95 4.47
N GLY A 221 7.09 -27.83 3.98
CA GLY A 221 5.71 -27.80 3.52
C GLY A 221 5.06 -26.43 3.62
N GLN A 222 4.93 -25.75 2.48
CA GLN A 222 3.95 -24.67 2.26
C GLN A 222 2.51 -25.21 2.35
N SER A 223 2.12 -25.81 3.46
CA SER A 223 0.72 -26.18 3.71
C SER A 223 0.06 -25.01 4.42
N GLY A 224 -0.52 -24.09 3.64
CA GLY A 224 -1.36 -23.03 4.16
C GLY A 224 -2.48 -23.62 5.03
N GLY A 225 -2.75 -23.00 6.17
CA GLY A 225 -3.87 -23.40 7.04
C GLY A 225 -5.20 -23.43 6.28
N ALA A 226 -6.23 -24.04 6.87
CA ALA A 226 -7.54 -24.27 6.24
C ALA A 226 -8.17 -23.02 5.59
N PHE A 227 -7.76 -21.82 6.01
CA PHE A 227 -8.24 -20.54 5.50
C PHE A 227 -7.17 -19.69 4.80
N SER A 228 -6.02 -20.24 4.40
CA SER A 228 -4.98 -19.47 3.68
C SER A 228 -5.48 -18.91 2.34
N TRP A 229 -6.56 -19.47 1.79
CA TRP A 229 -7.24 -18.95 0.60
C TRP A 229 -7.86 -17.56 0.84
N LEU A 230 -8.18 -17.18 2.09
CA LEU A 230 -8.75 -15.85 2.40
C LEU A 230 -7.79 -14.72 2.06
N SER A 231 -6.48 -14.91 2.20
CA SER A 231 -5.50 -13.89 1.82
C SER A 231 -5.46 -13.67 0.30
N TRP A 232 -5.93 -14.62 -0.50
CA TRP A 232 -6.07 -14.47 -1.96
C TRP A 232 -7.27 -13.62 -2.37
N LEU A 233 -8.16 -13.28 -1.44
CA LEU A 233 -9.23 -12.31 -1.71
C LEU A 233 -8.84 -10.89 -1.31
N SER A 234 -7.66 -10.72 -0.72
CA SER A 234 -7.17 -9.43 -0.22
C SER A 234 -6.11 -8.85 -1.15
N PRO A 235 -6.31 -7.64 -1.71
CA PRO A 235 -5.25 -6.92 -2.40
C PRO A 235 -4.00 -6.71 -1.54
N ILE A 236 -4.12 -6.69 -0.21
CA ILE A 236 -2.97 -6.63 0.70
C ILE A 236 -2.27 -7.99 0.77
N GLY A 237 -3.04 -9.09 0.81
CA GLY A 237 -2.52 -10.45 0.83
C GLY A 237 -1.83 -10.88 -0.47
N TRP A 238 -2.23 -10.35 -1.63
CA TRP A 238 -1.53 -10.58 -2.90
C TRP A 238 -0.12 -10.04 -2.90
N VAL A 239 0.08 -8.93 -2.19
CA VAL A 239 1.25 -8.09 -2.32
C VAL A 239 2.32 -8.49 -1.28
N GLN A 240 1.90 -9.10 -0.16
CA GLN A 240 2.75 -9.58 0.95
C GLN A 240 3.20 -11.05 0.85
N ARG A 241 2.83 -11.74 -0.22
CA ARG A 241 3.22 -13.14 -0.46
C ARG A 241 4.42 -13.20 -1.40
#